data_AF-A0A952U3X8-F1
#
_entry.id   AF-A0A952U3X8-F1
#
_cell.length_a   1.000
_cell.length_b   1.000
_cell.length_c   1.000
_cell.angle_alpha   90.00
_cell.angle_beta   90.00
_cell.angle_gamma   90.00
#
_symmetry.space_group_name_H-M   'P 1'
#
loop_
_entity.id
_entity.type
_entity.pdbx_description
1 polymer ?
#
loop_
_entity_poly.entity_id
_entity_poly.type
_entity_poly.pdbx_seq_one_letter_code
_entity_poly.pdbx_strand_id
1 'polypeptide(L)'
;MQRVDWVLPMTFLLLATGLLAVVAVCFASKSLSTFLLKLRSTRFWKLSVLSVLLLFLVGLIWGTPLSGKKHVTPKVVASVNAVRNEFADDSRVEDVSAQLPTRNVLDREPVDCSWHGEAIDLDGATRGEPSAAEIDDTVVVMDHDLLTDPHNSKKLVNLGWALIRLGDTDSAFEYFDRALKANPSSIVYAERAWAFAYLGRRSEALREARRALRAKPTNKLALACVKYIGRGKLSRKM
;
A
#
# COMPACT_ATOMS: atom_id res chain seq x y z
N MET A 1 21.47 -3.78 4.94
CA MET A 1 21.12 -5.03 5.67
C MET A 1 19.84 -5.59 5.08
N GLN A 2 19.96 -6.47 4.09
CA GLN A 2 18.85 -7.18 3.47
C GLN A 2 18.36 -8.27 4.45
N ARG A 3 17.05 -8.28 4.76
CA ARG A 3 16.42 -9.45 5.41
C ARG A 3 16.32 -10.53 4.34
N VAL A 4 17.20 -11.52 4.43
CA VAL A 4 17.07 -12.76 3.67
C VAL A 4 15.95 -13.56 4.34
N ASP A 5 14.87 -13.80 3.63
CA ASP A 5 13.71 -14.54 4.12
C ASP A 5 14.05 -16.03 4.26
N TRP A 6 14.44 -16.44 5.47
CA TRP A 6 14.77 -17.82 5.86
C TRP A 6 13.57 -18.79 5.86
N VAL A 7 12.40 -18.39 5.35
CA VAL A 7 11.18 -19.21 5.37
C VAL A 7 11.15 -20.23 4.22
N LEU A 8 11.75 -19.92 3.07
CA LEU A 8 11.84 -20.88 1.96
C LEU A 8 12.70 -22.14 2.24
N PRO A 9 13.87 -22.09 2.89
CA PRO A 9 14.68 -23.29 3.08
C PRO A 9 14.06 -24.31 4.04
N MET A 10 13.27 -23.89 5.03
CA MET A 10 12.63 -24.80 6.00
C MET A 10 11.52 -25.65 5.38
N THR A 11 10.72 -25.09 4.47
CA THR A 11 9.64 -25.84 3.80
C THR A 11 10.20 -26.86 2.81
N PHE A 12 11.29 -26.52 2.10
CA PHE A 12 12.01 -27.48 1.27
C PHE A 12 12.67 -28.60 2.08
N LEU A 13 13.20 -28.30 3.28
CA LEU A 13 13.75 -29.31 4.18
C LEU A 13 12.68 -30.30 4.65
N LEU A 14 11.49 -29.82 5.01
CA LEU A 14 10.37 -30.67 5.43
C LEU A 14 9.86 -31.56 4.28
N LEU A 15 9.75 -31.02 3.06
CA LEU A 15 9.36 -31.81 1.89
C LEU A 15 10.42 -32.88 1.54
N ALA A 16 11.71 -32.53 1.62
CA ALA A 16 12.80 -33.47 1.36
C ALA A 16 12.86 -34.60 2.40
N THR A 17 12.66 -34.28 3.69
CA THR A 17 12.61 -35.30 4.76
C THR A 17 11.40 -36.22 4.62
N GLY A 18 10.25 -35.69 4.20
CA GLY A 18 9.06 -36.49 3.89
C GLY A 18 9.28 -37.47 2.74
N LEU A 19 9.94 -37.03 1.66
CA LEU A 19 10.25 -37.88 0.52
C LEU A 19 11.24 -39.00 0.88
N LEU A 20 12.27 -38.67 1.67
CA LEU A 20 13.27 -39.63 2.14
C LEU A 20 12.66 -40.68 3.08
N ALA A 21 11.73 -40.31 3.95
CA ALA A 21 11.02 -41.26 4.81
C ALA A 21 10.19 -42.26 3.99
N VAL A 22 9.54 -41.80 2.92
CA VAL A 22 8.78 -42.68 2.00
C VAL A 22 9.73 -43.64 1.28
N VAL A 23 10.87 -43.15 0.76
CA VAL A 23 11.86 -43.99 0.09
C VAL A 23 12.49 -45.03 1.05
N ALA A 24 12.76 -44.66 2.29
CA ALA A 24 13.29 -45.56 3.31
C ALA A 24 12.30 -46.68 3.68
N VAL A 25 11.00 -46.36 3.81
CA VAL A 25 9.95 -47.37 4.03
C VAL A 25 9.80 -48.29 2.82
N CYS A 26 9.96 -47.77 1.59
CA CYS A 26 9.98 -48.59 0.38
C CYS A 26 11.16 -49.56 0.32
N PHE A 27 12.35 -49.18 0.79
CA PHE A 27 13.52 -50.07 0.82
C PHE A 27 13.46 -51.14 1.91
N ALA A 28 12.80 -50.86 3.03
CA ALA A 28 12.66 -51.82 4.13
C ALA A 28 11.67 -52.97 3.83
N SER A 29 10.74 -52.77 2.90
CA SER A 29 9.78 -53.81 2.50
C SER A 29 10.18 -54.42 1.15
N LYS A 30 10.67 -55.67 1.16
CA LYS A 30 11.21 -56.41 0.00
C LYS A 30 10.21 -56.73 -1.13
N SER A 31 9.10 -56.01 -1.28
CA SER A 31 8.11 -56.30 -2.31
C SER A 31 7.33 -55.07 -2.74
N LEU A 32 7.84 -54.40 -3.78
CA LEU A 32 7.17 -53.30 -4.49
C LEU A 32 5.77 -53.70 -5.00
N SER A 33 5.57 -54.98 -5.35
CA SER A 33 4.32 -55.48 -5.93
C SER A 33 3.16 -55.52 -4.91
N THR A 34 3.43 -55.88 -3.66
CA THR A 34 2.40 -55.90 -2.62
C THR A 34 1.98 -54.50 -2.16
N PHE A 35 2.90 -53.54 -2.17
CA PHE A 35 2.61 -52.15 -1.81
C PHE A 35 1.81 -51.43 -2.91
N LEU A 36 2.15 -51.64 -4.19
CA LEU A 36 1.40 -51.08 -5.32
C LEU A 36 -0.04 -51.65 -5.40
N LEU A 37 -0.24 -52.92 -5.04
CA LEU A 37 -1.58 -53.51 -4.93
C LEU A 37 -2.37 -52.95 -3.75
N LYS A 38 -1.71 -52.55 -2.66
CA LYS A 38 -2.37 -51.92 -1.50
C LYS A 38 -2.70 -50.44 -1.72
N LEU A 39 -1.92 -49.75 -2.56
CA LEU A 39 -2.24 -48.40 -3.05
C LEU A 39 -3.42 -48.37 -4.04
N ARG A 40 -3.71 -49.50 -4.70
CA ARG A 40 -4.93 -49.71 -5.51
C ARG A 40 -6.19 -49.93 -4.64
N SER A 41 -6.09 -49.83 -3.32
CA SER A 41 -7.24 -49.83 -2.42
C SER A 41 -7.71 -48.38 -2.17
N THR A 42 -8.72 -48.00 -2.95
CA THR A 42 -9.63 -46.82 -3.04
C THR A 42 -9.66 -45.69 -1.99
N ARG A 43 -8.90 -45.71 -0.89
CA ARG A 43 -8.88 -44.66 0.15
C ARG A 43 -7.61 -43.80 0.12
N PHE A 44 -6.47 -44.34 -0.30
CA PHE A 44 -5.19 -43.61 -0.27
C PHE A 44 -5.11 -42.49 -1.32
N TRP A 45 -5.57 -42.77 -2.54
CA TRP A 45 -5.61 -41.77 -3.61
C TRP A 45 -6.53 -40.60 -3.25
N LYS A 46 -7.66 -40.88 -2.59
CA LYS A 46 -8.59 -39.85 -2.12
C LYS A 46 -7.95 -38.94 -1.08
N LEU A 47 -7.22 -39.50 -0.10
CA LEU A 47 -6.54 -38.72 0.94
C LEU A 47 -5.40 -37.85 0.39
N SER A 48 -4.62 -38.37 -0.58
CA SER A 48 -3.53 -37.61 -1.19
C SER A 48 -4.04 -36.46 -2.06
N VAL A 49 -5.09 -36.69 -2.84
CA VAL A 49 -5.74 -35.63 -3.64
C VAL A 49 -6.40 -34.60 -2.72
N LEU A 50 -7.00 -35.03 -1.61
CA LEU A 50 -7.57 -34.12 -0.61
C LEU A 50 -6.50 -33.25 0.03
N SER A 51 -5.31 -33.80 0.35
CA SER A 51 -4.20 -33.04 0.94
C SER A 51 -3.64 -32.00 -0.03
N VAL A 52 -3.49 -32.33 -1.32
CA VAL A 52 -3.06 -31.38 -2.34
C VAL A 52 -4.12 -30.29 -2.55
N LEU A 53 -5.40 -30.64 -2.59
CA LEU A 53 -6.50 -29.68 -2.63
C LEU A 53 -6.52 -28.79 -1.38
N LEU A 54 -6.26 -29.33 -0.20
CA LEU A 54 -6.21 -28.55 1.05
C LEU A 54 -5.04 -27.57 1.04
N LEU A 55 -3.87 -27.97 0.54
CA LEU A 55 -2.71 -27.08 0.37
C LEU A 55 -2.97 -26.02 -0.71
N PHE A 56 -3.68 -26.37 -1.78
CA PHE A 56 -4.09 -25.40 -2.81
C PHE A 56 -5.14 -24.42 -2.25
N LEU A 57 -6.08 -24.89 -1.44
CA LEU A 57 -7.06 -24.05 -0.74
C LEU A 57 -6.40 -23.15 0.31
N VAL A 58 -5.44 -23.66 1.09
CA VAL A 58 -4.62 -22.85 2.00
C VAL A 58 -3.79 -21.84 1.21
N GLY A 59 -3.24 -22.24 0.06
CA GLY A 59 -2.57 -21.35 -0.88
C GLY A 59 -3.49 -20.27 -1.48
N LEU A 60 -4.78 -20.54 -1.66
CA LEU A 60 -5.77 -19.53 -2.09
C LEU A 60 -6.19 -18.61 -0.94
N ILE A 61 -6.26 -19.13 0.28
CA ILE A 61 -6.57 -18.38 1.50
C ILE A 61 -5.42 -17.44 1.88
N TRP A 62 -4.16 -17.83 1.63
CA TRP A 62 -2.96 -17.04 1.96
C TRP A 62 -2.35 -16.31 0.75
N GLY A 63 -2.64 -16.77 -0.47
CA GLY A 63 -2.06 -16.27 -1.72
C GLY A 63 -2.91 -15.22 -2.45
N THR A 64 -4.06 -14.84 -1.89
CA THR A 64 -4.68 -13.58 -2.28
C THR A 64 -4.23 -12.49 -1.31
N PRO A 65 -3.36 -11.55 -1.73
CA PRO A 65 -3.26 -10.30 -1.01
C PRO A 65 -4.59 -9.57 -1.20
N LEU A 66 -5.60 -9.92 -0.38
CA LEU A 66 -6.81 -9.12 -0.16
C LEU A 66 -6.49 -7.86 0.66
N SER A 67 -5.30 -7.31 0.50
CA SER A 67 -4.78 -6.19 1.27
C SER A 67 -4.27 -5.14 0.31
N GLY A 68 -4.93 -3.97 0.32
CA GLY A 68 -4.36 -2.75 -0.23
C GLY A 68 -5.39 -1.84 -0.85
N LYS A 69 -5.73 -2.09 -2.12
CA LYS A 69 -6.33 -1.07 -2.99
C LYS A 69 -7.86 -1.19 -3.03
N LYS A 70 -8.56 -0.70 -2.01
CA LYS A 70 -10.04 -0.77 -1.97
C LYS A 70 -10.72 0.01 -3.11
N HIS A 71 -10.11 1.08 -3.63
CA HIS A 71 -10.77 2.00 -4.58
C HIS A 71 -9.91 2.57 -5.71
N VAL A 72 -8.72 2.05 -5.97
CA VAL A 72 -7.84 2.62 -7.03
C VAL A 72 -8.34 2.22 -8.41
N THR A 73 -8.83 3.16 -9.21
CA THR A 73 -9.29 2.87 -10.58
C THR A 73 -8.12 2.71 -11.56
N PRO A 74 -8.30 1.96 -12.68
CA PRO A 74 -7.26 1.82 -13.70
C PRO A 74 -6.78 3.16 -14.27
N LYS A 75 -7.68 4.16 -14.33
CA LYS A 75 -7.39 5.55 -14.71
C LYS A 75 -6.33 6.17 -13.81
N VAL A 76 -6.49 6.05 -12.49
CA VAL A 76 -5.53 6.55 -11.49
C VAL A 76 -4.20 5.80 -11.59
N VAL A 77 -4.23 4.48 -11.74
CA VAL A 77 -3.00 3.69 -11.91
C VAL A 77 -2.24 4.14 -13.17
N ALA A 78 -2.95 4.39 -14.27
CA ALA A 78 -2.35 4.85 -15.51
C ALA A 78 -1.73 6.25 -15.35
N SER A 79 -2.41 7.21 -14.72
CA SER A 79 -1.87 8.56 -14.51
C SER A 79 -0.61 8.54 -13.65
N VAL A 80 -0.66 7.85 -12.50
CA VAL A 80 0.47 7.76 -11.56
C VAL A 80 1.67 7.10 -12.22
N ASN A 81 1.45 6.01 -12.97
CA ASN A 81 2.52 5.31 -13.66
C ASN A 81 3.13 6.16 -14.78
N ALA A 82 2.31 6.88 -15.55
CA ALA A 82 2.77 7.72 -16.64
C ALA A 82 3.69 8.84 -16.12
N VAL A 83 3.23 9.55 -15.08
CA VAL A 83 4.00 10.61 -14.43
C VAL A 83 5.27 10.05 -13.76
N ARG A 84 5.19 8.89 -13.10
CA ARG A 84 6.36 8.25 -12.48
C ARG A 84 7.42 7.88 -13.51
N ASN A 85 7.02 7.35 -14.67
CA ASN A 85 7.96 6.98 -15.72
C ASN A 85 8.57 8.20 -16.40
N GLU A 86 7.81 9.29 -16.54
CA GLU A 86 8.30 10.56 -17.06
C GLU A 86 9.40 11.16 -16.18
N PHE A 87 9.22 11.16 -14.86
CA PHE A 87 10.27 11.59 -13.93
C PHE A 87 11.46 10.64 -13.83
N ALA A 88 11.38 9.45 -14.41
CA ALA A 88 12.49 8.53 -14.49
C ALA A 88 13.32 8.72 -15.78
N ASP A 89 12.75 9.36 -16.79
CA ASP A 89 13.36 9.62 -18.09
C ASP A 89 13.29 11.14 -18.37
N ASP A 90 14.33 11.88 -17.95
CA ASP A 90 14.46 13.36 -18.01
C ASP A 90 14.27 13.99 -19.43
N SER A 91 13.92 13.21 -20.45
CA SER A 91 13.99 13.56 -21.87
C SER A 91 12.67 13.62 -22.65
N ARG A 92 11.48 13.37 -22.06
CA ARG A 92 10.24 13.08 -22.85
C ARG A 92 8.96 13.84 -22.49
N VAL A 93 9.04 14.99 -21.80
CA VAL A 93 7.91 15.63 -21.09
C VAL A 93 6.71 16.03 -21.99
N GLU A 94 6.83 16.01 -23.31
CA GLU A 94 5.84 16.60 -24.23
C GLU A 94 4.69 15.66 -24.68
N ASP A 95 4.82 14.33 -24.63
CA ASP A 95 3.93 13.43 -25.42
C ASP A 95 2.83 12.69 -24.61
N VAL A 96 2.79 12.86 -23.28
CA VAL A 96 1.87 12.07 -22.41
C VAL A 96 0.47 12.68 -22.29
N SER A 97 0.30 13.96 -22.63
CA SER A 97 -0.98 14.67 -22.56
C SER A 97 -2.10 14.00 -23.40
N ALA A 98 -1.74 13.21 -24.41
CA ALA A 98 -2.65 12.46 -25.26
C ALA A 98 -3.17 11.14 -24.64
N GLN A 99 -2.52 10.61 -23.60
CA GLN A 99 -2.92 9.37 -22.91
C GLN A 99 -3.73 9.63 -21.63
N LEU A 100 -3.79 10.89 -21.20
CA LEU A 100 -4.47 11.31 -19.99
C LEU A 100 -5.98 11.52 -20.25
N PRO A 101 -6.82 11.38 -19.21
CA PRO A 101 -8.27 11.36 -19.37
C PRO A 101 -8.83 12.69 -19.90
N THR A 102 -10.04 12.60 -20.45
CA THR A 102 -10.74 13.65 -21.19
C THR A 102 -10.65 15.03 -20.52
N ARG A 103 -10.41 16.08 -21.34
CA ARG A 103 -10.30 17.50 -20.97
C ARG A 103 -11.27 17.97 -19.87
N ASN A 104 -12.49 17.45 -19.83
CA ASN A 104 -13.48 17.72 -18.77
C ASN A 104 -13.03 17.38 -17.34
N VAL A 105 -12.10 16.45 -17.15
CA VAL A 105 -11.55 16.11 -15.82
C VAL A 105 -10.48 17.11 -15.43
N LEU A 106 -9.63 17.54 -16.38
CA LEU A 106 -8.55 18.49 -16.14
C LEU A 106 -9.06 19.89 -15.78
N ASP A 107 -10.27 20.24 -16.21
CA ASP A 107 -10.93 21.50 -15.86
C ASP A 107 -11.53 21.50 -14.44
N ARG A 108 -11.51 20.36 -13.71
CA ARG A 108 -12.02 20.29 -12.34
C ARG A 108 -11.00 20.78 -11.32
N GLU A 109 -11.46 21.56 -10.35
CA GLU A 109 -10.62 21.95 -9.23
C GLU A 109 -10.31 20.73 -8.34
N PRO A 110 -9.03 20.46 -8.03
CA PRO A 110 -8.65 19.37 -7.14
C PRO A 110 -9.15 19.62 -5.72
N VAL A 111 -9.74 18.60 -5.09
CA VAL A 111 -10.23 18.71 -3.71
C VAL A 111 -9.09 18.53 -2.70
N ASP A 112 -9.19 19.17 -1.54
CA ASP A 112 -8.28 18.90 -0.42
C ASP A 112 -8.62 17.53 0.19
N CYS A 113 -7.70 16.58 0.06
CA CYS A 113 -7.83 15.24 0.60
C CYS A 113 -7.22 15.10 2.01
N SER A 114 -6.58 16.15 2.53
CA SER A 114 -5.91 16.12 3.83
C SER A 114 -6.89 15.80 4.96
N TRP A 115 -6.49 14.89 5.85
CA TRP A 115 -7.38 14.43 6.92
C TRP A 115 -7.55 15.46 8.04
N HIS A 116 -6.62 16.41 8.16
CA HIS A 116 -6.69 17.46 9.17
C HIS A 116 -7.76 18.49 8.89
N GLY A 117 -8.10 18.75 7.62
CA GLY A 117 -9.23 19.61 7.28
C GLY A 117 -10.48 19.10 7.99
N GLU A 118 -10.73 17.79 7.88
CA GLU A 118 -11.82 17.09 8.57
C GLU A 118 -11.76 17.16 10.11
N ALA A 119 -10.56 17.24 10.69
CA ALA A 119 -10.35 17.34 12.13
C ALA A 119 -10.32 18.80 12.68
N ILE A 120 -10.12 19.79 11.81
CA ILE A 120 -10.05 21.23 12.12
C ILE A 120 -11.38 21.93 11.80
N ASP A 121 -12.16 21.43 10.84
CA ASP A 121 -13.46 21.95 10.39
C ASP A 121 -14.61 21.67 11.37
N LEU A 122 -14.34 21.69 12.68
CA LEU A 122 -15.36 21.65 13.74
C LEU A 122 -16.22 22.94 13.80
N ASP A 123 -15.93 23.94 12.96
CA ASP A 123 -16.66 25.21 12.87
C ASP A 123 -17.86 25.18 11.90
N GLY A 124 -18.24 24.01 11.37
CA GLY A 124 -19.57 23.79 10.77
C GLY A 124 -19.70 24.04 9.26
N ALA A 125 -18.59 24.25 8.54
CA ALA A 125 -18.56 24.24 7.08
C ALA A 125 -18.15 22.85 6.58
N THR A 126 -19.04 21.86 6.69
CA THR A 126 -18.77 20.52 6.15
C THR A 126 -18.76 20.58 4.61
N ARG A 127 -17.58 20.62 3.98
CA ARG A 127 -17.42 19.82 2.76
C ARG A 127 -17.53 18.37 3.24
N GLY A 128 -18.56 17.66 2.79
CA GLY A 128 -18.70 16.23 3.08
C GLY A 128 -17.43 15.48 2.68
N GLU A 129 -17.18 14.30 3.27
CA GLU A 129 -16.05 13.45 2.85
C GLU A 129 -16.07 13.34 1.31
N PRO A 130 -14.98 13.69 0.61
CA PRO A 130 -14.97 13.66 -0.85
C PRO A 130 -15.25 12.24 -1.32
N SER A 131 -16.13 12.12 -2.31
CA SER A 131 -16.49 10.84 -2.90
C SER A 131 -15.27 10.20 -3.56
N ALA A 132 -15.27 8.87 -3.70
CA ALA A 132 -14.18 8.17 -4.38
C ALA A 132 -13.93 8.71 -5.81
N ALA A 133 -14.99 9.14 -6.51
CA ALA A 133 -14.88 9.74 -7.84
C ALA A 133 -14.17 11.09 -7.83
N GLU A 134 -14.42 11.93 -6.82
CA GLU A 134 -13.74 13.24 -6.67
C GLU A 134 -12.27 13.04 -6.28
N ILE A 135 -11.96 12.01 -5.50
CA ILE A 135 -10.58 11.67 -5.14
C ILE A 135 -9.84 11.15 -6.38
N ASP A 136 -10.46 10.29 -7.18
CA ASP A 136 -9.90 9.79 -8.44
C ASP A 136 -9.60 10.93 -9.43
N ASP A 137 -10.56 11.84 -9.62
CA ASP A 137 -10.36 13.02 -10.46
C ASP A 137 -9.25 13.91 -9.90
N THR A 138 -9.18 14.09 -8.57
CA THR A 138 -8.11 14.87 -7.93
C THR A 138 -6.73 14.29 -8.20
N VAL A 139 -6.56 12.96 -8.09
CA VAL A 139 -5.26 12.33 -8.40
C VAL A 139 -4.85 12.62 -9.83
N VAL A 140 -5.79 12.48 -10.77
CA VAL A 140 -5.55 12.71 -12.19
C VAL A 140 -5.16 14.15 -12.51
N VAL A 141 -5.92 15.13 -11.99
CA VAL A 141 -5.64 16.55 -12.23
C VAL A 141 -4.29 16.93 -11.64
N MET A 142 -4.04 16.50 -10.41
CA MET A 142 -2.80 16.84 -9.71
C MET A 142 -1.57 16.14 -10.31
N ASP A 143 -1.69 14.90 -10.79
CA ASP A 143 -0.63 14.20 -11.52
C ASP A 143 -0.28 14.95 -12.81
N HIS A 144 -1.28 15.39 -13.58
CA HIS A 144 -1.06 16.20 -14.77
C HIS A 144 -0.37 17.53 -14.43
N ASP A 145 -0.84 18.22 -13.39
CA ASP A 145 -0.24 19.45 -12.90
C ASP A 145 1.23 19.31 -12.51
N LEU A 146 1.63 18.14 -11.97
CA LEU A 146 3.01 17.87 -11.61
C LEU A 146 3.93 17.82 -12.84
N LEU A 147 3.42 17.57 -14.05
CA LEU A 147 4.24 17.68 -15.27
C LEU A 147 4.74 19.12 -15.48
N THR A 148 3.97 20.12 -15.05
CA THR A 148 4.35 21.53 -15.17
C THR A 148 5.14 22.06 -13.97
N ASP A 149 4.84 21.56 -12.77
CA ASP A 149 5.54 21.91 -11.53
C ASP A 149 5.86 20.65 -10.70
N PRO A 150 6.95 19.92 -11.06
CA PRO A 150 7.32 18.64 -10.45
C PRO A 150 7.64 18.69 -8.96
N HIS A 151 7.98 19.88 -8.46
CA HIS A 151 8.52 20.09 -7.13
C HIS A 151 7.53 20.81 -6.20
N ASN A 152 6.26 20.90 -6.61
CA ASN A 152 5.23 21.48 -5.77
C ASN A 152 4.93 20.60 -4.55
N SER A 153 5.59 20.88 -3.43
CA SER A 153 5.45 20.08 -2.20
C SER A 153 4.01 20.00 -1.69
N LYS A 154 3.18 21.04 -1.93
CA LYS A 154 1.77 21.05 -1.49
C LYS A 154 0.93 20.09 -2.34
N LYS A 155 1.10 20.09 -3.66
CA LYS A 155 0.40 19.16 -4.56
C LYS A 155 0.82 17.71 -4.28
N LEU A 156 2.13 17.47 -4.12
CA LEU A 156 2.67 16.15 -3.77
C LEU A 156 2.10 15.61 -2.44
N VAL A 157 1.94 16.47 -1.42
CA VAL A 157 1.30 16.10 -0.15
C VAL A 157 -0.18 15.75 -0.33
N ASN A 158 -0.93 16.56 -1.07
CA ASN A 158 -2.35 16.32 -1.27
C ASN A 158 -2.60 15.02 -2.06
N LEU A 159 -1.75 14.75 -3.06
CA LEU A 159 -1.78 13.49 -3.81
C LEU A 159 -1.50 12.28 -2.91
N GLY A 160 -0.54 12.40 -1.99
CA GLY A 160 -0.28 11.37 -0.97
C GLY A 160 -1.52 11.06 -0.13
N TRP A 161 -2.27 12.09 0.28
CA TRP A 161 -3.53 11.91 1.00
C TRP A 161 -4.64 11.30 0.15
N ALA A 162 -4.77 11.74 -1.11
CA ALA A 162 -5.74 11.18 -2.05
C ALA A 162 -5.50 9.67 -2.25
N LEU A 163 -4.24 9.27 -2.43
CA LEU A 163 -3.84 7.86 -2.56
C LEU A 163 -4.09 7.05 -1.28
N ILE A 164 -3.88 7.62 -0.10
CA ILE A 164 -4.27 6.98 1.18
C ILE A 164 -5.77 6.70 1.22
N ARG A 165 -6.60 7.68 0.81
CA ARG A 165 -8.06 7.51 0.78
C ARG A 165 -8.50 6.45 -0.24
N LEU A 166 -7.78 6.28 -1.34
CA LEU A 166 -8.00 5.20 -2.32
C LEU A 166 -7.44 3.82 -1.88
N GLY A 167 -6.62 3.80 -0.82
CA GLY A 167 -5.97 2.61 -0.28
C GLY A 167 -4.59 2.30 -0.87
N ASP A 168 -4.05 3.14 -1.75
CA ASP A 168 -2.67 2.99 -2.27
C ASP A 168 -1.65 3.64 -1.32
N THR A 169 -1.46 3.01 -0.16
CA THR A 169 -0.57 3.56 0.88
C THR A 169 0.90 3.59 0.46
N ASP A 170 1.32 2.67 -0.40
CA ASP A 170 2.72 2.57 -0.82
C ASP A 170 3.07 3.76 -1.73
N SER A 171 2.27 3.97 -2.78
CA SER A 171 2.45 5.12 -3.68
C SER A 171 2.30 6.44 -2.92
N ALA A 172 1.37 6.52 -1.96
CA ALA A 172 1.20 7.71 -1.13
C ALA A 172 2.49 8.12 -0.40
N PHE A 173 3.21 7.17 0.20
CA PHE A 173 4.47 7.48 0.89
C PHE A 173 5.61 7.82 -0.05
N GLU A 174 5.63 7.32 -1.29
CA GLU A 174 6.56 7.78 -2.32
C GLU A 174 6.34 9.27 -2.63
N TYR A 175 5.09 9.71 -2.76
CA TYR A 175 4.76 11.13 -2.99
C TYR A 175 5.10 12.01 -1.77
N PHE A 176 4.90 11.53 -0.54
CA PHE A 176 5.39 12.23 0.65
C PHE A 176 6.92 12.35 0.68
N ASP A 177 7.65 11.31 0.25
CA ASP A 177 9.10 11.35 0.15
C ASP A 177 9.57 12.33 -0.94
N ARG A 178 8.88 12.39 -2.08
CA ARG A 178 9.12 13.40 -3.12
C ARG A 178 8.86 14.81 -2.59
N ALA A 179 7.78 15.02 -1.85
CA ALA A 179 7.46 16.32 -1.24
C ALA A 179 8.57 16.78 -0.29
N LEU A 180 9.11 15.86 0.51
CA LEU A 180 10.24 16.15 1.41
C LEU A 180 11.55 16.40 0.66
N LYS A 181 11.79 15.73 -0.46
CA LYS A 181 12.96 16.01 -1.32
C LYS A 181 12.87 17.38 -1.98
N ALA A 182 11.68 17.75 -2.46
CA ALA A 182 11.44 19.03 -3.11
C ALA A 182 11.52 20.21 -2.12
N ASN A 183 10.87 20.08 -0.97
CA ASN A 183 10.91 21.09 0.09
C ASN A 183 10.81 20.43 1.47
N PRO A 184 11.95 20.20 2.15
CA PRO A 184 11.97 19.71 3.53
C PRO A 184 11.39 20.78 4.47
N SER A 185 10.09 20.70 4.75
CA SER A 185 9.41 21.67 5.62
C SER A 185 8.74 21.00 6.81
N SER A 186 8.61 21.76 7.90
CA SER A 186 7.86 21.34 9.08
C SER A 186 6.42 20.92 8.74
N ILE A 187 5.82 21.54 7.73
CA ILE A 187 4.46 21.23 7.26
C ILE A 187 4.43 19.82 6.66
N VAL A 188 5.33 19.50 5.73
CA VAL A 188 5.35 18.18 5.08
C VAL A 188 5.62 17.06 6.09
N TYR A 189 6.51 17.27 7.07
CA TYR A 189 6.70 16.33 8.18
C TYR A 189 5.43 16.14 9.03
N ALA A 190 4.67 17.21 9.28
CA ALA A 190 3.42 17.14 10.03
C ALA A 190 2.35 16.37 9.25
N GLU A 191 2.21 16.65 7.96
CA GLU A 191 1.27 15.96 7.07
C GLU A 191 1.54 14.46 7.01
N ARG A 192 2.80 14.08 6.81
CA ARG A 192 3.22 12.67 6.83
C ARG A 192 3.00 12.01 8.20
N ALA A 193 3.16 12.76 9.31
CA ALA A 193 2.89 12.25 10.65
C ALA A 193 1.43 11.85 10.82
N TRP A 194 0.51 12.67 10.32
CA TRP A 194 -0.90 12.37 10.37
C TRP A 194 -1.34 11.31 9.39
N ALA A 195 -0.71 11.20 8.22
CA ALA A 195 -0.89 10.05 7.34
C ALA A 195 -0.57 8.74 8.09
N PHE A 196 0.55 8.69 8.83
CA PHE A 196 0.84 7.54 9.70
C PHE A 196 -0.19 7.36 10.82
N ALA A 197 -0.66 8.45 11.45
CA ALA A 197 -1.66 8.36 12.50
C ALA A 197 -2.99 7.81 11.97
N TYR A 198 -3.45 8.27 10.81
CA TYR A 198 -4.65 7.80 10.14
C TYR A 198 -4.58 6.29 9.85
N LEU A 199 -3.42 5.80 9.42
CA LEU A 199 -3.16 4.38 9.17
C LEU A 199 -2.92 3.55 10.46
N GLY A 200 -3.08 4.13 11.66
CA GLY A 200 -2.84 3.45 12.93
C GLY A 200 -1.36 3.22 13.28
N ARG A 201 -0.44 3.74 12.46
CA ARG A 201 1.02 3.60 12.60
C ARG A 201 1.58 4.60 13.61
N ARG A 202 1.18 4.41 14.87
CA ARG A 202 1.44 5.34 15.99
C ARG A 202 2.92 5.68 16.18
N SER A 203 3.80 4.69 16.05
CA SER A 203 5.23 4.88 16.32
C SER A 203 5.87 5.80 15.28
N GLU A 204 5.49 5.63 14.01
CA GLU A 204 5.96 6.39 12.87
C GLU A 204 5.41 7.81 12.90
N ALA A 205 4.12 7.94 13.21
CA ALA A 205 3.46 9.22 13.40
C ALA A 205 4.17 10.09 14.45
N LEU A 206 4.52 9.53 15.61
CA LEU A 206 5.27 10.27 16.63
C LEU A 206 6.68 10.67 16.19
N ARG A 207 7.36 9.84 15.39
CA ARG A 207 8.69 10.17 14.88
C ARG A 207 8.64 11.34 13.90
N GLU A 208 7.71 11.32 12.95
CA GLU A 208 7.53 12.41 11.99
C GLU A 208 7.02 13.69 12.67
N ALA A 209 6.08 13.59 13.61
CA ALA A 209 5.60 14.74 14.36
C ALA A 209 6.74 15.40 15.16
N ARG A 210 7.65 14.61 15.74
CA ARG A 210 8.86 15.15 16.39
C ARG A 210 9.80 15.83 15.40
N ARG A 211 9.93 15.33 14.16
CA ARG A 211 10.70 16.01 13.10
C ARG A 211 10.09 17.37 12.77
N ALA A 212 8.76 17.41 12.58
CA ALA A 212 8.03 18.65 12.34
C ALA A 212 8.22 19.67 13.47
N LEU A 213 8.14 19.23 14.74
CA LEU A 213 8.31 20.09 15.92
C LEU A 213 9.75 20.54 16.12
N ARG A 214 10.76 19.74 15.74
CA ARG A 214 12.15 20.20 15.73
C ARG A 214 12.38 21.29 14.68
N ALA A 215 11.78 21.14 13.50
CA ALA A 215 11.88 22.15 12.44
C ALA A 215 11.10 23.43 12.77
N LYS A 216 9.92 23.30 13.39
CA LYS A 216 9.12 24.43 13.88
C LYS A 216 8.36 24.01 15.14
N PRO A 217 8.82 24.42 16.34
CA PRO A 217 8.18 24.03 17.60
C PRO A 217 6.72 24.49 17.73
N THR A 218 6.35 25.55 17.03
CA THR A 218 5.00 26.13 17.01
C THR A 218 4.08 25.54 15.92
N ASN A 219 4.49 24.46 15.25
CA ASN A 219 3.66 23.81 14.24
C ASN A 219 2.40 23.20 14.89
N LYS A 220 1.26 23.87 14.67
CA LYS A 220 -0.05 23.46 15.21
C LYS A 220 -0.47 22.06 14.77
N LEU A 221 -0.22 21.70 13.50
CA LEU A 221 -0.57 20.37 12.96
C LEU A 221 0.19 19.28 13.69
N ALA A 222 1.50 19.45 13.88
CA ALA A 222 2.33 18.47 14.58
C ALA A 222 1.96 18.34 16.07
N LEU A 223 1.67 19.45 16.75
CA LEU A 223 1.18 19.45 18.14
C LEU A 223 -0.17 18.73 18.26
N ALA A 224 -1.09 18.99 17.33
CA ALA A 224 -2.38 18.33 17.26
C ALA A 224 -2.22 16.81 17.04
N CYS A 225 -1.31 16.38 16.17
CA CYS A 225 -0.98 14.98 15.93
C CYS A 225 -0.55 14.27 17.22
N VAL A 226 0.42 14.84 17.94
CA VAL A 226 0.94 14.27 19.18
C VAL A 226 -0.15 14.17 20.25
N LYS A 227 -1.00 15.20 20.36
CA LYS A 227 -2.14 15.22 21.27
C LYS A 227 -3.17 14.16 20.91
N TYR A 228 -3.48 14.01 19.62
CA TYR A 228 -4.41 13.00 19.10
C TYR A 228 -3.92 11.58 19.42
N ILE A 229 -2.66 11.30 19.13
CA ILE A 229 -1.99 10.04 19.43
C ILE A 229 -1.96 9.76 20.94
N GLY A 230 -1.60 10.75 21.74
CA GLY A 230 -1.50 10.64 23.20
C GLY A 230 -2.81 10.27 23.87
N ARG A 231 -3.94 10.75 23.32
CA ARG A 231 -5.30 10.46 23.82
C ARG A 231 -5.83 9.07 23.48
N GLY A 232 -5.08 8.25 22.72
CA GLY A 232 -5.50 6.90 22.36
C GLY A 232 -6.70 6.84 21.41
N LYS A 233 -7.08 7.97 20.77
CA LYS A 233 -8.22 8.07 19.84
C LYS A 233 -8.01 7.40 18.47
N LEU A 234 -7.00 6.55 18.35
CA LEU A 234 -6.79 5.68 17.19
C LEU A 234 -7.79 4.51 17.23
N SER A 235 -9.09 4.77 17.36
CA SER A 235 -10.12 3.75 17.26
C SER A 235 -10.54 3.63 15.80
N ARG A 236 -10.19 2.50 15.17
CA ARG A 236 -10.54 2.04 13.82
C ARG A 236 -11.70 2.79 13.16
N LYS A 237 -11.38 3.63 12.17
CA LYS A 237 -12.12 3.66 10.90
C LYS A 237 -11.16 3.08 9.85
N MET A 238 -11.12 1.75 9.72
CA MET A 238 -10.53 1.04 8.57
C MET A 238 -11.54 0.03 8.05
#